data_AF-A0A7D5MUE5-F1
#
_entry.id   AF-A0A7D5MUE5-F1
#
_cell.length_a   1.000
_cell.length_b   1.000
_cell.length_c   1.000
_cell.angle_alpha   90.00
_cell.angle_beta   90.00
_cell.angle_gamma   90.00
#
_symmetry.space_group_name_H-M   'P 1'
#
loop_
_entity.id
_entity.type
_entity.pdbx_description
1 polymer ?
#
loop_
_entity_poly.entity_id
_entity_poly.type
_entity_poly.pdbx_seq_one_letter_code
_entity_poly.pdbx_strand_id
1 'polypeptide(L)'
;MLIEAMACGCPVVSTDCPSGPKEILEDGRFGPLVPVGDPRALAHAVLQALVNPVSKELLVERARCFSIEESVRNFERVLTGRKTDALSSGAE
;
A
#
# COMPACT_ATOMS: atom_id res chain seq x y z
N MET A 1 -4.52 5.57 -7.18
CA MET A 1 -5.09 5.99 -5.88
C MET A 1 -5.33 4.75 -4.99
N LEU A 2 -4.26 4.05 -4.58
CA LEU A 2 -4.35 2.93 -3.61
C LEU A 2 -3.67 3.34 -2.30
N ILE A 3 -2.44 3.82 -2.42
CA ILE A 3 -1.62 4.31 -1.29
C ILE A 3 -2.36 5.41 -0.50
N GLU A 4 -2.97 6.39 -1.17
CA GLU A 4 -3.71 7.47 -0.50
C GLU A 4 -4.96 6.95 0.24
N ALA A 5 -5.70 6.03 -0.37
CA ALA A 5 -6.86 5.42 0.26
C ALA A 5 -6.45 4.65 1.53
N MET A 6 -5.36 3.87 1.45
CA MET A 6 -4.79 3.17 2.59
C MET A 6 -4.27 4.13 3.67
N ALA A 7 -3.66 5.26 3.29
CA ALA A 7 -3.21 6.31 4.22
C ALA A 7 -4.38 6.97 4.97
N CYS A 8 -5.58 7.00 4.38
CA CYS A 8 -6.81 7.41 5.05
C CYS A 8 -7.46 6.28 5.88
N GLY A 9 -6.93 5.05 5.83
CA GLY A 9 -7.53 3.89 6.46
C GLY A 9 -8.74 3.32 5.72
N CYS A 10 -8.91 3.67 4.44
CA CYS A 10 -10.02 3.19 3.63
C CYS A 10 -9.70 1.78 3.08
N PRO A 11 -10.56 0.78 3.30
CA PRO A 11 -10.42 -0.53 2.66
C PRO A 11 -10.37 -0.40 1.14
N VAL A 12 -9.49 -1.17 0.51
CA VAL A 12 -9.26 -1.13 -0.95
C VAL A 12 -9.50 -2.49 -1.57
N VAL A 13 -10.06 -2.49 -2.78
CA VAL A 13 -10.15 -3.63 -3.68
C VAL A 13 -9.57 -3.18 -5.01
N SER A 14 -8.76 -4.02 -5.64
CA SER A 14 -8.16 -3.70 -6.94
C SER A 14 -8.20 -4.89 -7.89
N THR A 15 -7.95 -4.62 -9.16
CA THR A 15 -7.73 -5.68 -10.14
C THR A 15 -6.25 -6.08 -10.14
N ASP A 16 -5.95 -7.34 -10.47
CA ASP A 16 -4.58 -7.84 -10.63
C ASP A 16 -4.02 -7.42 -12.00
N CYS A 17 -3.75 -6.13 -12.16
CA CYS A 17 -3.08 -5.57 -13.33
C CYS A 17 -1.57 -5.90 -13.28
N PRO A 18 -0.88 -6.01 -14.44
CA PRO A 18 0.52 -6.44 -14.52
C PRO A 18 1.55 -5.63 -13.70
N SER A 19 1.20 -4.42 -13.25
CA SER A 19 2.11 -3.54 -12.52
C SER A 19 1.36 -2.72 -11.47
N GLY A 20 1.84 -2.73 -10.22
CA GLY A 20 1.36 -1.84 -9.15
C GLY A 20 0.50 -2.53 -8.09
N PRO A 21 -0.79 -2.89 -8.35
CA PRO A 21 -1.71 -3.35 -7.31
C PRO A 21 -1.20 -4.55 -6.51
N LYS A 22 -0.62 -5.54 -7.19
CA LYS A 22 -0.08 -6.75 -6.55
C LYS A 22 1.05 -6.44 -5.56
N GLU A 23 1.95 -5.55 -5.94
CA GLU A 23 3.07 -5.11 -5.09
C GLU A 23 2.58 -4.23 -3.94
N ILE A 24 1.66 -3.29 -4.22
CA ILE A 24 1.11 -2.38 -3.21
C ILE A 24 0.34 -3.16 -2.14
N LEU A 25 -0.50 -4.11 -2.56
CA LEU A 25 -1.38 -4.88 -1.67
C LEU A 25 -0.74 -6.16 -1.13
N GLU A 26 0.53 -6.43 -1.44
CA GLU A 26 1.28 -7.62 -1.02
C GLU A 26 0.50 -8.92 -1.28
N ASP A 27 0.31 -9.23 -2.57
CA ASP A 27 -0.40 -10.44 -3.02
C ASP A 27 -1.82 -10.59 -2.43
N GLY A 28 -2.46 -9.47 -2.11
CA GLY A 28 -3.83 -9.42 -1.61
C GLY A 28 -3.95 -9.30 -0.08
N ARG A 29 -2.84 -9.28 0.66
CA ARG A 29 -2.82 -9.17 2.13
C ARG A 29 -3.47 -7.89 2.64
N PHE A 30 -3.30 -6.77 1.94
CA PHE A 30 -3.84 -5.46 2.34
C PHE A 30 -5.14 -5.08 1.60
N GLY A 31 -5.65 -5.95 0.73
CA GLY A 31 -6.87 -5.72 -0.02
C GLY A 31 -7.02 -6.74 -1.15
N PRO A 32 -8.24 -7.22 -1.46
CA PRO A 32 -8.43 -8.23 -2.50
C PRO A 32 -7.93 -7.78 -3.89
N LEU A 33 -7.34 -8.73 -4.61
CA LEU A 33 -6.98 -8.62 -6.01
C LEU A 33 -7.91 -9.52 -6.84
N VAL A 34 -8.62 -8.94 -7.82
CA VAL A 34 -9.54 -9.68 -8.69
C VAL A 34 -9.08 -9.67 -10.14
N PRO A 35 -9.50 -10.63 -10.99
CA PRO A 35 -9.13 -10.61 -12.41
C PRO A 35 -9.57 -9.33 -13.13
N VAL A 36 -8.75 -8.86 -14.05
CA VAL A 36 -9.13 -7.77 -14.95
C VAL A 36 -10.28 -8.23 -15.84
N GLY A 37 -11.30 -7.37 -15.98
CA GLY A 37 -12.47 -7.67 -16.82
C GLY A 37 -13.55 -8.53 -16.16
N ASP A 38 -13.45 -8.82 -14.85
CA ASP A 38 -14.48 -9.55 -14.10
C ASP A 38 -15.24 -8.63 -13.12
N PRO A 39 -16.34 -7.98 -13.57
CA PRO A 39 -17.14 -7.12 -12.70
C PRO A 39 -17.86 -7.87 -11.58
N ARG A 40 -18.14 -9.18 -11.76
CA ARG A 40 -18.81 -9.98 -10.72
C ARG A 40 -17.85 -10.27 -9.58
N ALA A 41 -16.62 -10.66 -9.90
CA ALA A 41 -15.56 -10.83 -8.90
C ALA A 41 -15.30 -9.52 -8.14
N LEU A 42 -15.22 -8.38 -8.86
CA LEU A 42 -15.04 -7.07 -8.24
C LEU A 42 -16.18 -6.73 -7.27
N ALA A 43 -17.44 -6.88 -7.69
CA ALA A 43 -18.59 -6.61 -6.84
C ALA A 43 -18.60 -7.47 -5.58
N HIS A 44 -18.30 -8.77 -5.73
CA HIS A 44 -18.20 -9.69 -4.59
C HIS A 44 -17.09 -9.27 -3.62
N ALA A 45 -15.91 -8.93 -4.12
CA ALA A 45 -14.78 -8.50 -3.31
C ALA A 45 -15.07 -7.20 -2.54
N VAL A 46 -15.77 -6.24 -3.16
CA VAL A 46 -16.21 -5.02 -2.46
C VAL A 46 -17.16 -5.34 -1.31
N LEU A 47 -18.15 -6.21 -1.52
CA LEU A 47 -19.06 -6.63 -0.46
C LEU A 47 -18.31 -7.33 0.69
N GLN A 48 -17.34 -8.20 0.38
CA GLN A 48 -16.51 -8.85 1.40
C GLN A 48 -15.67 -7.84 2.18
N ALA A 49 -15.07 -6.86 1.50
CA ALA A 49 -14.27 -5.82 2.14
C ALA A 49 -15.09 -4.90 3.08
N LEU A 50 -16.40 -4.78 2.86
CA LEU A 50 -17.30 -4.06 3.77
C LEU A 50 -17.65 -4.87 5.03
N VAL A 51 -17.75 -6.20 4.91
CA VAL A 51 -18.09 -7.11 6.01
C VAL A 51 -16.89 -7.41 6.90
N ASN A 52 -15.72 -7.63 6.29
CA ASN A 52 -14.49 -7.98 6.98
C ASN A 52 -13.32 -7.12 6.44
N PRO A 53 -13.27 -5.83 6.78
CA PRO A 53 -12.22 -4.94 6.31
C PRO A 53 -10.87 -5.29 6.94
N VAL A 54 -9.79 -5.07 6.18
CA VAL A 54 -8.44 -4.97 6.75
C VAL A 54 -8.43 -3.82 7.74
N SER A 55 -7.75 -3.98 8.88
CA SER A 55 -7.74 -2.94 9.90
C SER A 55 -7.10 -1.65 9.38
N LYS A 56 -7.70 -0.52 9.78
CA LYS A 56 -7.22 0.81 9.40
C LYS A 56 -5.74 0.99 9.74
N GLU A 57 -5.31 0.51 10.90
CA GLU A 57 -3.94 0.65 11.39
C GLU A 57 -2.95 -0.07 10.46
N LEU A 58 -3.30 -1.27 9.98
CA LEU A 58 -2.47 -2.02 9.03
C LEU A 58 -2.40 -1.31 7.67
N LEU A 59 -3.51 -0.75 7.19
CA LEU A 59 -3.54 -0.01 5.92
C LEU A 59 -2.68 1.25 6.00
N VAL A 60 -2.82 2.03 7.07
CA VAL A 60 -2.03 3.25 7.29
C VAL A 60 -0.54 2.91 7.40
N GLU A 61 -0.19 1.85 8.14
CA GLU A 61 1.20 1.41 8.26
C GLU A 61 1.77 0.98 6.90
N ARG A 62 1.03 0.21 6.12
CA ARG A 62 1.45 -0.18 4.76
C ARG A 62 1.67 1.03 3.85
N ALA A 63 0.81 2.04 3.94
CA ALA A 63 0.93 3.26 3.15
C ALA A 63 2.21 4.05 3.49
N ARG A 64 2.71 3.99 4.73
CA ARG A 64 3.96 4.67 5.15
C ARG A 64 5.19 4.17 4.39
N CYS A 65 5.22 2.92 3.94
CA CYS A 65 6.30 2.40 3.11
C CYS A 65 6.47 3.17 1.78
N PHE A 66 5.45 3.92 1.37
CA PHE A 66 5.43 4.72 0.15
C PHE A 66 5.47 6.22 0.44
N SER A 67 5.84 6.63 1.67
CA SER A 67 5.97 8.04 2.00
C SER A 67 7.09 8.69 1.21
N ILE A 68 7.08 10.03 1.17
CA ILE A 68 8.14 10.81 0.51
C ILE A 68 9.47 10.53 1.21
N GLU A 69 9.48 10.51 2.53
CA GLU A 69 10.68 10.27 3.35
C GLU A 69 11.29 8.90 3.03
N GLU A 70 10.47 7.85 2.96
CA GLU A 70 10.95 6.50 2.65
C GLU A 70 11.40 6.39 1.19
N SER A 71 10.71 7.06 0.27
CA SER A 71 11.12 7.12 -1.13
C SER A 71 12.47 7.81 -1.30
N VAL A 72 12.67 8.96 -0.66
CA VAL A 72 13.93 9.72 -0.66
C VAL A 72 15.05 8.87 -0.06
N ARG A 73 14.82 8.25 1.11
CA ARG A 73 15.80 7.35 1.74
C ARG A 73 16.24 6.23 0.80
N ASN A 74 15.30 5.63 0.07
CA ASN A 74 15.59 4.58 -0.90
C ASN A 74 16.39 5.07 -2.11
N PHE A 75 16.08 6.26 -2.64
CA PHE A 75 16.88 6.88 -3.70
C PHE A 75 18.30 7.22 -3.23
N GLU A 76 18.45 7.84 -2.06
CA GLU A 76 19.76 8.19 -1.49
C GLU A 76 20.66 6.95 -1.32
N ARG A 77 20.08 5.84 -0.85
CA ARG A 77 20.79 4.56 -0.70
C ARG A 77 21.38 4.08 -2.02
N VAL A 78 20.62 4.18 -3.11
CA VAL A 78 21.05 3.77 -4.46
C VAL A 78 22.06 4.75 -5.05
N LEU A 79 21.82 6.06 -4.92
CA LEU A 79 22.65 7.08 -5.55
C LEU A 79 24.00 7.28 -4.85
N THR A 80 24.06 7.10 -3.52
CA THR A 80 25.26 7.40 -2.74
C THR A 80 26.02 6.16 -2.27
N GLY A 81 25.41 4.97 -2.35
CA GLY A 81 25.98 3.73 -1.81
C GLY A 81 26.12 3.69 -0.28
N ARG A 82 25.68 4.74 0.43
CA ARG A 82 25.69 4.79 1.90
C ARG A 82 24.43 4.14 2.45
N LYS A 83 24.56 3.34 3.51
CA LYS A 83 23.40 3.01 4.36
C LYS A 83 23.03 4.29 5.10
N THR A 84 21.82 4.79 4.89
CA THR A 84 21.30 5.94 5.62
C THR A 84 21.08 5.53 7.07
N ASP A 85 21.91 6.06 7.97
CA ASP A 85 21.63 5.99 9.39
C ASP A 85 20.27 6.65 9.63
N ALA A 86 19.46 6.08 10.52
CA ALA A 86 18.22 6.70 10.93
C ALA A 86 18.54 8.15 11.33
N LEU A 87 17.91 9.13 10.67
CA LEU A 87 17.95 10.52 11.10
C LEU A 87 17.53 10.50 12.57
N SER A 88 18.54 10.60 13.45
CA SER A 88 18.35 10.77 14.88
C SER A 88 17.42 11.96 15.02
N SER A 89 16.29 11.74 15.68
CA SER A 89 15.32 12.76 16.04
C SER A 89 16.03 13.94 16.72
N GLY A 90 16.35 14.97 15.96
CA GLY A 90 16.64 16.30 16.47
C GLY A 90 15.33 17.03 16.63
N ALA A 91 14.64 16.82 17.75
CA ALA A 91 13.67 17.75 18.27
C ALA A 91 14.37 18.52 19.40
N GLU A 92 14.82 19.73 19.09
CA GLU A 92 14.74 20.85 20.04
C GLU A 92 13.30 21.38 20.05
#